data_AF-A0A382V045-F1
#
_entry.id   AF-A0A382V045-F1
#
_cell.length_a   1.000
_cell.length_b   1.000
_cell.length_c   1.000
_cell.angle_alpha   90.00
_cell.angle_beta   90.00
_cell.angle_gamma   90.00
#
_symmetry.space_group_name_H-M   'P 1'
#
loop_
_entity.id
_entity.type
_entity.pdbx_description
1 polymer ?
#
loop_
_entity_poly.entity_id
_entity_poly.type
_entity_poly.pdbx_seq_one_letter_code
_entity_poly.pdbx_strand_id
1 'polypeptide(L)'
;MNDFQYTKWIPDANSHQAKLEELIGMLNYIMIQTNGDVEEAIDWMKFLDNRYGILGDVMNFEEFVKMLEEQGLIEKEKTKFVLTDKGGRRIREDSLKQIFSSLKKGLAGGHDTPFQGEGVERLSETRPYRFGDQPSNINFTATIGNSIRRNGFDMNLTEDDLEVFEVEHSTSCATVMLLDISHSMILYGEDRISPAKQVALALAELIINKYPKDELHLVLFGDDAKRVNIEDLPFVSVGP
;
A
#
# COMPACT_ATOMS: atom_id res chain seq x y z
N MET A 1 31.24 12.23 -24.20
CA MET A 1 31.23 11.00 -23.37
C MET A 1 31.21 11.48 -21.93
N ASN A 2 30.11 11.25 -21.21
CA ASN A 2 30.05 11.57 -19.79
C ASN A 2 30.89 10.55 -19.03
N ASP A 3 31.93 11.03 -18.36
CA ASP A 3 32.76 10.22 -17.48
C ASP A 3 31.95 9.87 -16.24
N PHE A 4 31.54 8.61 -16.13
CA PHE A 4 30.95 8.09 -14.90
C PHE A 4 32.08 7.84 -13.90
N GLN A 5 32.17 8.69 -12.88
CA GLN A 5 33.02 8.44 -11.73
C GLN A 5 32.34 7.44 -10.81
N TYR A 6 32.78 6.19 -10.85
CA TYR A 6 32.38 5.18 -9.88
C TYR A 6 33.18 5.38 -8.59
N THR A 7 32.50 5.75 -7.52
CA THR A 7 33.06 5.75 -6.16
C THR A 7 32.82 4.40 -5.49
N LYS A 8 33.78 3.99 -4.66
CA LYS A 8 33.69 2.76 -3.86
C LYS A 8 32.51 2.89 -2.89
N TRP A 9 31.64 1.90 -2.85
CA TRP A 9 30.52 1.84 -1.90
C TRP A 9 31.03 1.95 -0.44
N ILE A 10 30.64 3.01 0.26
CA ILE A 10 30.99 3.24 1.67
C ILE A 10 29.76 2.92 2.53
N PRO A 11 29.81 1.91 3.43
CA PRO A 11 28.68 1.53 4.28
C PRO A 11 28.20 2.62 5.26
N ASP A 12 29.07 3.56 5.64
CA ASP A 12 28.83 4.52 6.74
C ASP A 12 27.82 5.63 6.44
N ALA A 13 27.61 6.01 5.18
CA ALA A 13 26.59 7.02 4.85
C ALA A 13 25.17 6.43 4.94
N ASN A 14 25.03 5.14 4.67
CA ASN A 14 23.75 4.43 4.77
C ASN A 14 23.40 4.06 6.21
N SER A 15 24.35 4.05 7.16
CA SER A 15 24.09 3.64 8.54
C SER A 15 23.22 4.66 9.29
N HIS A 16 23.46 5.96 9.07
CA HIS A 16 22.68 7.03 9.71
C HIS A 16 21.25 7.09 9.18
N GLN A 17 21.06 7.06 7.86
CA GLN A 17 19.73 7.04 7.26
C GLN A 17 18.95 5.77 7.63
N ALA A 18 19.59 4.59 7.60
CA ALA A 18 18.94 3.36 8.03
C ALA A 18 18.52 3.41 9.51
N LYS A 19 19.36 3.99 10.38
CA LYS A 19 19.04 4.17 11.80
C LYS A 19 17.88 5.16 12.02
N LEU A 20 17.81 6.24 11.23
CA LEU A 20 16.66 7.16 11.28
C LEU A 20 15.36 6.47 10.85
N GLU A 21 15.41 5.68 9.78
CA GLU A 21 14.26 4.89 9.32
C GLU A 21 13.80 3.89 10.38
N GLU A 22 14.73 3.26 11.11
CA GLU A 22 14.42 2.37 12.24
C GLU A 22 13.75 3.13 13.40
N LEU A 23 14.24 4.33 13.75
CA LEU A 23 13.64 5.18 14.79
C LEU A 23 12.23 5.64 14.42
N ILE A 24 12.00 6.00 13.15
CA ILE A 24 10.66 6.33 12.64
C ILE A 24 9.76 5.10 12.72
N GLY A 25 10.25 3.93 12.32
CA GLY A 25 9.51 2.67 12.44
C GLY A 25 9.12 2.35 13.90
N MET A 26 10.02 2.62 14.85
CA MET A 26 9.76 2.46 16.28
C MET A 26 8.69 3.44 16.78
N LEU A 27 8.80 4.73 16.42
CA LEU A 27 7.78 5.72 16.73
C LEU A 27 6.42 5.30 16.17
N ASN A 28 6.37 4.87 14.91
CA ASN A 28 5.14 4.42 14.25
C ASN A 28 4.52 3.22 14.97
N TYR A 29 5.35 2.26 15.42
CA TYR A 29 4.88 1.15 16.23
C TYR A 29 4.26 1.63 17.56
N ILE A 30 4.91 2.56 18.25
CA ILE A 30 4.39 3.14 19.49
C ILE A 30 3.08 3.90 19.24
N MET A 31 2.98 4.67 18.16
CA MET A 31 1.76 5.39 17.77
C MET A 31 0.57 4.44 17.57
N ILE A 32 0.79 3.21 17.07
CA ILE A 32 -0.28 2.21 16.98
C ILE A 32 -0.74 1.80 18.39
N GLN A 33 0.17 1.61 19.34
CA GLN A 33 -0.15 1.23 20.72
C GLN A 33 -0.84 2.37 21.49
N THR A 34 -0.50 3.63 21.21
CA THR A 34 -1.08 4.82 21.85
C THR A 34 -2.29 5.37 21.12
N ASN A 35 -2.89 4.60 20.20
CA ASN A 35 -4.07 5.02 19.42
C ASN A 35 -3.88 6.36 18.69
N GLY A 36 -2.71 6.54 18.08
CA GLY A 36 -2.35 7.73 17.33
C GLY A 36 -2.10 8.97 18.20
N ASP A 37 -2.01 8.83 19.53
CA ASP A 37 -1.58 9.92 20.40
C ASP A 37 -0.09 10.18 20.19
N VAL A 38 0.20 11.26 19.47
CA VAL A 38 1.57 11.66 19.10
C VAL A 38 2.35 12.17 20.31
N GLU A 39 1.70 12.88 21.24
CA GLU A 39 2.37 13.38 22.45
C GLU A 39 2.82 12.21 23.32
N GLU A 40 1.92 11.24 23.55
CA GLU A 40 2.25 10.05 24.32
C GLU A 40 3.37 9.24 23.64
N ALA A 41 3.32 9.10 22.31
CA ALA A 41 4.35 8.38 21.56
C ALA A 41 5.73 9.08 21.63
N ILE A 42 5.76 10.41 21.54
CA ILE A 42 6.97 11.23 21.72
C ILE A 42 7.52 11.06 23.14
N ASP A 43 6.68 11.08 24.17
CA ASP A 43 7.09 10.88 25.55
C ASP A 43 7.70 9.49 25.77
N TRP A 44 7.11 8.45 25.18
CA TRP A 44 7.68 7.10 25.21
C TRP A 44 9.03 7.03 24.48
N MET A 45 9.15 7.65 23.31
CA MET A 45 10.43 7.73 22.59
C MET A 45 11.50 8.45 23.41
N LYS A 46 11.14 9.55 24.09
CA LYS A 46 12.03 10.28 24.99
C LYS A 46 12.48 9.43 26.16
N PHE A 47 11.56 8.68 26.76
CA PHE A 47 11.88 7.73 27.84
C PHE A 47 12.87 6.66 27.37
N LEU A 48 12.64 6.08 26.19
CA LEU A 48 13.52 5.07 25.61
C LEU A 48 14.90 5.63 25.30
N ASP A 49 14.99 6.84 24.76
CA ASP A 49 16.26 7.50 24.49
C ASP A 49 17.04 7.80 25.78
N ASN A 50 16.38 8.36 26.80
CA ASN A 50 17.02 8.62 28.09
C ASN A 50 17.55 7.33 28.76
N ARG A 51 16.87 6.20 28.54
CA ARG A 51 17.22 4.92 29.17
C ARG A 51 18.25 4.11 28.40
N TYR A 52 18.20 4.15 27.07
CA TYR A 52 18.97 3.26 26.20
C TYR A 52 19.86 4.00 25.18
N GLY A 53 19.74 5.32 25.04
CA GLY A 53 20.49 6.13 24.09
C GLY A 53 20.18 5.76 22.64
N ILE A 54 18.89 5.54 22.31
CA ILE A 54 18.48 5.05 20.98
C ILE A 54 18.87 6.01 19.85
N LEU A 55 18.81 7.33 20.11
CA LEU A 55 19.27 8.36 19.18
C LEU A 55 20.81 8.39 19.12
N GLY A 56 21.47 8.27 20.27
CA GLY A 56 22.93 8.17 20.38
C GLY A 56 23.62 9.40 19.75
N ASP A 57 24.58 9.16 18.85
CA ASP A 57 25.33 10.22 18.16
C ASP A 57 24.65 10.75 16.88
N VAL A 58 23.47 10.22 16.51
CA VAL A 58 22.81 10.59 15.24
C VAL A 58 22.30 12.02 15.31
N MET A 59 21.55 12.34 16.35
CA MET A 59 20.92 13.64 16.59
C MET A 59 20.41 13.70 18.03
N ASN A 60 20.12 14.90 18.53
CA ASN A 60 19.44 15.04 19.81
C ASN A 60 17.91 14.89 19.66
N PHE A 61 17.20 14.73 20.78
CA PHE A 61 15.76 14.51 20.77
C PHE A 61 14.96 15.68 20.19
N GLU A 62 15.38 16.93 20.42
CA GLU A 62 14.70 18.12 19.88
C GLU A 62 14.85 18.19 18.36
N GLU A 63 16.04 17.87 17.84
CA GLU A 63 16.28 17.72 16.41
C GLU A 63 15.42 16.61 15.82
N PHE A 64 15.23 15.50 16.53
CA PHE A 64 14.40 14.38 16.06
C PHE A 64 12.94 14.81 15.89
N VAL A 65 12.37 15.46 16.91
CA VAL A 65 10.99 16.00 16.82
C VAL A 65 10.87 17.03 15.69
N LYS A 66 11.83 17.94 15.58
CA LYS A 66 11.84 18.94 14.49
C LYS A 66 11.93 18.29 13.12
N MET A 67 12.71 17.22 12.98
CA MET A 67 12.82 16.45 11.74
C MET A 67 11.47 15.81 11.38
N LEU A 68 10.72 15.26 12.34
CA LEU A 68 9.39 14.70 12.09
C LEU A 68 8.41 15.78 11.57
N GLU A 69 8.47 16.99 12.14
CA GLU A 69 7.72 18.15 11.65
C GLU A 69 8.15 18.59 10.25
N GLU A 70 9.46 18.71 9.99
CA GLU A 70 10.01 19.12 8.68
C GLU A 70 9.68 18.10 7.59
N GLN A 71 9.65 16.81 7.93
CA GLN A 71 9.19 15.76 7.03
C GLN A 71 7.66 15.73 6.87
N GLY A 72 6.93 16.51 7.67
CA GLY A 72 5.48 16.59 7.68
C GLY A 72 4.81 15.30 8.13
N LEU A 73 5.47 14.50 8.98
CA LEU A 73 4.88 13.30 9.59
C LEU A 73 3.98 13.67 10.77
N ILE A 74 4.36 14.71 11.50
CA ILE A 74 3.59 15.32 12.56
C ILE A 74 3.49 16.83 12.30
N GLU A 75 2.50 17.47 12.90
CA GLU A 75 2.39 18.92 12.89
C GLU A 75 1.94 19.45 14.24
N LYS A 76 2.23 20.72 14.50
CA LYS A 76 1.87 21.36 15.76
C LYS A 76 0.55 22.11 15.62
N GLU A 77 -0.52 21.56 16.20
CA GLU A 77 -1.79 22.25 16.33
C GLU A 77 -1.92 22.92 17.69
N LYS A 78 -1.99 24.25 17.70
CA LYS A 78 -2.05 25.11 18.89
C LYS A 78 -0.86 24.89 19.83
N THR A 79 -0.95 23.87 20.68
CA THR A 79 0.03 23.53 21.71
C THR A 79 0.39 22.05 21.74
N LYS A 80 -0.19 21.23 20.85
CA LYS A 80 0.02 19.78 20.82
C LYS A 80 0.46 19.33 19.42
N PHE A 81 1.26 18.28 19.37
CA PHE A 81 1.56 17.56 18.15
C PHE A 81 0.38 16.66 17.77
N VAL A 82 0.07 16.65 16.49
CA VAL A 82 -0.94 15.79 15.88
C VAL A 82 -0.34 15.09 14.68
N LEU A 83 -0.92 13.94 14.34
CA LEU A 83 -0.49 13.15 13.19
C LEU A 83 -1.07 13.76 11.91
N THR A 84 -0.24 13.93 10.88
CA THR A 84 -0.70 14.41 9.57
C THR A 84 -1.20 13.25 8.71
N ASP A 85 -1.89 13.56 7.60
CA ASP A 85 -2.26 12.54 6.58
C ASP A 85 -1.04 11.78 6.05
N LYS A 86 0.10 12.47 5.90
CA LYS A 86 1.36 11.88 5.47
C LYS A 86 1.94 10.96 6.55
N GLY A 87 1.87 11.36 7.82
CA GLY A 87 2.21 10.50 8.96
C GLY A 87 1.35 9.24 9.01
N GLY A 88 0.03 9.40 8.88
CA GLY A 88 -0.91 8.27 8.84
C GLY A 88 -0.62 7.30 7.69
N ARG A 89 -0.32 7.80 6.49
CA ARG A 89 0.14 6.97 5.37
C ARG A 89 1.43 6.24 5.70
N ARG A 90 2.39 6.93 6.33
CA ARG A 90 3.67 6.33 6.70
C ARG A 90 3.52 5.20 7.72
N ILE A 91 2.63 5.35 8.71
CA ILE A 91 2.30 4.27 9.65
C ILE A 91 1.77 3.03 8.91
N ARG A 92 0.89 3.23 7.92
CA ARG A 92 0.35 2.14 7.10
C ARG A 92 1.43 1.43 6.28
N GLU A 93 2.31 2.18 5.62
CA GLU A 93 3.46 1.64 4.89
C GLU A 93 4.38 0.81 5.80
N ASP A 94 4.72 1.32 6.98
CA ASP A 94 5.60 0.63 7.90
C ASP A 94 4.94 -0.60 8.53
N SER A 95 3.63 -0.54 8.80
CA SER A 95 2.84 -1.71 9.21
C SER A 95 2.89 -2.82 8.15
N LEU A 96 2.76 -2.45 6.86
CA LEU A 96 2.86 -3.39 5.76
C LEU A 96 4.25 -4.03 5.67
N LYS A 97 5.31 -3.22 5.76
CA LYS A 97 6.70 -3.71 5.78
C LYS A 97 6.93 -4.68 6.94
N GLN A 98 6.41 -4.38 8.13
CA GLN A 98 6.58 -5.23 9.31
C GLN A 98 5.88 -6.58 9.16
N ILE A 99 4.69 -6.62 8.57
CA ILE A 99 4.02 -7.89 8.29
C ILE A 99 4.84 -8.71 7.30
N PHE A 100 5.28 -8.12 6.18
CA PHE A 100 6.06 -8.86 5.18
C PHE A 100 7.45 -9.30 5.67
N SER A 101 8.11 -8.53 6.54
CA SER A 101 9.40 -8.93 7.12
C SER A 101 9.26 -10.10 8.09
N SER A 102 8.10 -10.25 8.74
CA SER A 102 7.79 -11.35 9.67
C SER A 102 7.29 -12.63 8.98
N LEU A 103 6.81 -12.53 7.74
CA LEU A 103 6.29 -13.67 6.98
C LEU A 103 7.44 -14.56 6.46
N LYS A 104 7.42 -15.85 6.81
CA LYS A 104 8.24 -16.87 6.14
C LYS A 104 7.81 -16.96 4.67
N LYS A 105 8.76 -17.12 3.73
CA LYS A 105 8.47 -17.31 2.29
C LYS A 105 7.43 -18.42 2.08
N GLY A 106 6.18 -18.04 1.85
CA GLY A 106 5.09 -18.89 1.42
C GLY A 106 4.92 -18.83 -0.09
N LEU A 107 4.23 -19.85 -0.64
CA LEU A 107 3.90 -19.93 -2.07
C LEU A 107 2.92 -18.81 -2.46
N ALA A 108 3.21 -18.13 -3.56
CA ALA A 108 2.37 -17.06 -4.11
C ALA A 108 1.06 -17.63 -4.64
N GLY A 109 -0.07 -17.17 -4.10
CA GLY A 109 -1.40 -17.32 -4.70
C GLY A 109 -1.77 -16.03 -5.40
N GLY A 110 -1.79 -16.04 -6.74
CA GLY A 110 -2.34 -14.96 -7.55
C GLY A 110 -3.86 -15.09 -7.64
N HIS A 111 -4.57 -13.98 -7.55
CA HIS A 111 -5.98 -13.90 -7.93
C HIS A 111 -6.06 -13.78 -9.46
N ASP A 112 -5.76 -14.86 -10.17
CA ASP A 112 -6.07 -14.92 -11.60
C ASP A 112 -7.56 -15.24 -11.74
N THR A 113 -8.29 -14.34 -12.39
CA THR A 113 -9.68 -14.62 -12.78
C THR A 113 -9.68 -15.31 -14.16
N PRO A 114 -10.51 -16.35 -14.38
CA PRO A 114 -10.55 -17.09 -15.64
C PRO A 114 -11.42 -16.43 -16.72
N PHE A 115 -11.80 -15.16 -16.58
CA PHE A 115 -12.77 -14.49 -17.46
C PHE A 115 -12.11 -13.44 -18.37
N GLN A 116 -12.39 -13.53 -19.67
CA GLN A 116 -12.00 -12.54 -20.69
C GLN A 116 -13.08 -11.45 -20.80
N GLY A 117 -12.71 -10.16 -20.79
CA GLY A 117 -13.66 -9.03 -20.82
C GLY A 117 -13.02 -7.66 -21.08
N GLU A 118 -13.84 -6.62 -21.24
CA GLU A 118 -13.52 -5.28 -21.79
C GLU A 118 -12.53 -4.45 -20.93
N GLY A 119 -11.24 -4.72 -21.10
CA GLY A 119 -10.14 -3.90 -20.60
C GLY A 119 -9.73 -2.75 -21.52
N VAL A 120 -8.96 -1.80 -20.99
CA VAL A 120 -8.36 -0.68 -21.77
C VAL A 120 -6.95 -1.00 -22.27
N GLU A 121 -6.22 -1.90 -21.60
CA GLU A 121 -4.86 -2.29 -22.00
C GLU A 121 -4.85 -3.54 -22.86
N ARG A 122 -4.15 -3.45 -24.00
CA ARG A 122 -3.98 -4.56 -24.94
C ARG A 122 -2.86 -5.47 -24.45
N LEU A 123 -3.17 -6.75 -24.38
CA LEU A 123 -2.18 -7.81 -24.23
C LEU A 123 -1.43 -8.00 -25.56
N SER A 124 -0.25 -8.63 -25.50
CA SER A 124 0.50 -8.98 -26.71
C SER A 124 -0.15 -10.11 -27.51
N GLU A 125 -1.06 -10.86 -26.88
CA GLU A 125 -1.78 -11.97 -27.48
C GLU A 125 -2.93 -11.47 -28.36
N THR A 126 -3.18 -12.17 -29.46
CA THR A 126 -4.29 -11.89 -30.36
C THR A 126 -5.21 -13.09 -30.47
N ARG A 127 -6.48 -12.81 -30.78
CA ARG A 127 -7.49 -13.83 -31.07
C ARG A 127 -8.36 -13.42 -32.26
N PRO A 128 -9.07 -14.36 -32.90
CA PRO A 128 -10.06 -14.03 -33.92
C PRO A 128 -11.12 -13.06 -33.38
N TYR A 129 -11.53 -12.12 -34.23
CA TYR A 129 -12.62 -11.19 -33.97
C TYR A 129 -13.92 -11.94 -33.67
N ARG A 130 -14.69 -11.41 -32.73
CA ARG A 130 -16.07 -11.81 -32.47
C ARG A 130 -16.96 -10.59 -32.51
N PHE A 131 -18.17 -10.77 -33.02
CA PHE A 131 -19.17 -9.72 -33.05
C PHE A 131 -19.34 -9.06 -31.67
N GLY A 132 -19.15 -7.73 -31.62
CA GLY A 132 -19.15 -6.93 -30.38
C GLY A 132 -17.77 -6.45 -29.93
N ASP A 133 -16.68 -7.00 -30.47
CA ASP A 133 -15.32 -6.52 -30.17
C ASP A 133 -15.13 -5.07 -30.66
N GLN A 134 -14.45 -4.26 -29.85
CA GLN A 134 -14.21 -2.86 -30.17
C GLN A 134 -13.27 -2.73 -31.39
N PRO A 135 -13.64 -1.93 -32.42
CA PRO A 135 -12.79 -1.74 -33.61
C PRO A 135 -11.40 -1.17 -33.30
N SER A 136 -11.27 -0.43 -32.19
CA SER A 136 -9.99 0.07 -31.69
C SER A 136 -8.99 -1.07 -31.46
N ASN A 137 -9.44 -2.24 -31.01
CA ASN A 137 -8.58 -3.37 -30.63
C ASN A 137 -8.15 -4.26 -31.80
N ILE A 138 -8.52 -3.93 -33.03
CA ILE A 138 -8.11 -4.69 -34.21
C ILE A 138 -6.58 -4.60 -34.40
N ASN A 139 -5.93 -5.78 -34.51
CA ASN A 139 -4.55 -5.89 -34.96
C ASN A 139 -4.52 -5.87 -36.49
N PHE A 140 -4.36 -4.69 -37.07
CA PHE A 140 -4.32 -4.50 -38.52
C PHE A 140 -3.20 -5.30 -39.20
N THR A 141 -2.05 -5.48 -38.55
CA THR A 141 -0.91 -6.21 -39.12
C THR A 141 -1.24 -7.70 -39.28
N ALA A 142 -1.74 -8.33 -38.21
CA ALA A 142 -2.14 -9.74 -38.27
C ALA A 142 -3.33 -9.94 -39.22
N THR A 143 -4.28 -9.02 -39.18
CA THR A 143 -5.47 -9.01 -40.04
C THR A 143 -5.12 -8.97 -41.53
N ILE A 144 -4.26 -8.03 -41.94
CA ILE A 144 -3.78 -7.94 -43.33
C ILE A 144 -2.97 -9.18 -43.70
N GLY A 145 -2.13 -9.68 -42.78
CA GLY A 145 -1.37 -10.91 -42.99
C GLY A 145 -2.26 -12.12 -43.26
N ASN A 146 -3.38 -12.25 -42.55
CA ASN A 146 -4.37 -13.31 -42.74
C ASN A 146 -5.09 -13.17 -44.08
N SER A 147 -5.52 -11.96 -44.44
CA SER A 147 -6.13 -11.69 -45.76
C SER A 147 -5.18 -12.05 -46.90
N ILE A 148 -3.89 -11.69 -46.79
CA ILE A 148 -2.89 -12.00 -47.82
C ILE A 148 -2.65 -13.51 -47.91
N ARG A 149 -2.65 -14.22 -46.78
CA ARG A 149 -2.51 -15.68 -46.75
C ARG A 149 -3.69 -16.38 -47.42
N ARG A 150 -4.90 -15.83 -47.29
CA ARG A 150 -6.14 -16.39 -47.85
C ARG A 150 -6.28 -16.12 -49.34
N ASN A 151 -6.06 -14.88 -49.78
CA ASN A 151 -6.37 -14.42 -51.14
C ASN A 151 -5.17 -13.89 -51.95
N GLY A 152 -3.94 -13.98 -51.42
CA GLY A 152 -2.77 -13.38 -52.05
C GLY A 152 -2.77 -11.86 -51.98
N PHE A 153 -2.26 -11.17 -52.99
CA PHE A 153 -2.24 -9.70 -53.01
C PHE A 153 -3.59 -9.05 -53.33
N ASP A 154 -4.64 -9.85 -53.53
CA ASP A 154 -6.00 -9.35 -53.66
C ASP A 154 -6.55 -9.01 -52.26
N MET A 155 -6.62 -7.71 -51.94
CA MET A 155 -6.97 -7.20 -50.61
C MET A 155 -8.47 -7.23 -50.33
N ASN A 156 -9.10 -8.37 -50.57
CA ASN A 156 -10.50 -8.63 -50.22
C ASN A 156 -10.58 -9.09 -48.76
N LEU A 157 -10.72 -8.13 -47.84
CA LEU A 157 -10.82 -8.39 -46.40
C LEU A 157 -12.21 -8.91 -46.01
N THR A 158 -12.24 -9.96 -45.17
CA THR A 158 -13.45 -10.54 -44.59
C THR A 158 -13.35 -10.56 -43.06
N GLU A 159 -14.49 -10.77 -42.39
CA GLU A 159 -14.54 -10.85 -40.91
C GLU A 159 -13.63 -11.97 -40.36
N ASP A 160 -13.51 -13.09 -41.09
CA ASP A 160 -12.64 -14.22 -40.73
C ASP A 160 -11.14 -13.88 -40.73
N ASP A 161 -10.76 -12.77 -41.39
CA ASP A 161 -9.36 -12.31 -41.40
C ASP A 161 -9.05 -11.43 -40.18
N LEU A 162 -10.07 -10.89 -39.50
CA LEU A 162 -9.89 -9.93 -38.41
C LEU A 162 -9.32 -10.62 -37.16
N GLU A 163 -8.19 -10.09 -36.70
CA GLU A 163 -7.64 -10.40 -35.38
C GLU A 163 -7.75 -9.18 -34.46
N VAL A 164 -8.09 -9.42 -33.20
CA VAL A 164 -8.13 -8.41 -32.15
C VAL A 164 -7.11 -8.75 -31.08
N PHE A 165 -6.50 -7.72 -30.49
CA PHE A 165 -5.72 -7.88 -29.26
C PHE A 165 -6.65 -8.30 -28.12
N GLU A 166 -6.20 -9.26 -27.30
CA GLU A 166 -6.88 -9.48 -26.02
C GLU A 166 -6.69 -8.24 -25.14
N VAL A 167 -7.69 -7.96 -24.32
CA VAL A 167 -7.66 -6.85 -23.37
C VAL A 167 -7.71 -7.39 -21.95
N GLU A 168 -6.95 -6.78 -21.06
CA GLU A 168 -6.90 -7.21 -19.67
C GLU A 168 -8.22 -6.86 -18.95
N HIS A 169 -8.97 -7.87 -18.53
CA HIS A 169 -10.20 -7.66 -17.77
C HIS A 169 -9.86 -7.23 -16.33
N SER A 170 -9.91 -5.92 -16.06
CA SER A 170 -9.86 -5.41 -14.69
C SER A 170 -11.27 -5.37 -14.11
N THR A 171 -11.68 -6.40 -13.35
CA THR A 171 -12.85 -6.27 -12.47
C THR A 171 -12.54 -5.28 -11.36
N SER A 172 -13.29 -4.20 -11.24
CA SER A 172 -13.27 -3.38 -10.02
C SER A 172 -13.79 -4.22 -8.85
N CYS A 173 -13.03 -4.29 -7.76
CA CYS A 173 -13.45 -4.96 -6.53
C CYS A 173 -13.85 -3.92 -5.47
N ALA A 174 -14.95 -4.18 -4.75
CA ALA A 174 -15.30 -3.44 -3.55
C ALA A 174 -14.99 -4.31 -2.33
N THR A 175 -13.98 -3.93 -1.56
CA THR A 175 -13.55 -4.63 -0.35
C THR A 175 -14.10 -3.93 0.89
N VAL A 176 -14.77 -4.67 1.77
CA VAL A 176 -15.20 -4.17 3.08
C VAL A 176 -14.39 -4.87 4.16
N MET A 177 -13.61 -4.10 4.92
CA MET A 177 -12.84 -4.55 6.07
C MET A 177 -13.64 -4.27 7.34
N LEU A 178 -13.92 -5.32 8.12
CA LEU A 178 -14.59 -5.21 9.41
C LEU A 178 -13.57 -5.37 10.53
N LEU A 179 -13.51 -4.42 11.46
CA LEU A 179 -12.60 -4.45 12.60
C LEU A 179 -13.38 -4.51 13.92
N ASP A 180 -13.15 -5.56 14.70
CA ASP A 180 -13.76 -5.74 16.02
C ASP A 180 -13.14 -4.75 17.01
N ILE A 181 -13.98 -3.95 17.66
CA ILE A 181 -13.62 -3.00 18.73
C ILE A 181 -14.33 -3.32 20.05
N SER A 182 -14.92 -4.51 20.17
CA SER A 182 -15.62 -4.97 21.36
C SER A 182 -14.66 -5.14 22.55
N HIS A 183 -15.24 -5.17 23.75
CA HIS A 183 -14.46 -5.36 24.98
C HIS A 183 -13.65 -6.67 25.00
N SER A 184 -14.03 -7.67 24.19
CA SER A 184 -13.29 -8.92 24.04
C SER A 184 -11.85 -8.71 23.52
N MET A 185 -11.58 -7.60 22.84
CA MET A 185 -10.30 -7.27 22.23
C MET A 185 -9.22 -6.84 23.24
N ILE A 186 -9.60 -6.59 24.50
CA ILE A 186 -8.67 -6.30 25.63
C ILE A 186 -8.88 -7.24 26.83
N LEU A 187 -9.74 -8.25 26.68
CA LEU A 187 -10.17 -9.08 27.79
C LEU A 187 -9.01 -9.92 28.35
N TYR A 188 -9.01 -10.12 29.67
CA TYR A 188 -7.96 -10.84 30.40
C TYR A 188 -6.55 -10.22 30.32
N GLY A 189 -6.47 -8.93 29.99
CA GLY A 189 -5.20 -8.20 29.86
C GLY A 189 -4.44 -8.54 28.58
N GLU A 190 -5.07 -9.21 27.62
CA GLU A 190 -4.51 -9.44 26.29
C GLU A 190 -4.87 -8.30 25.36
N ASP A 191 -3.87 -7.63 24.78
CA ASP A 191 -4.08 -6.61 23.74
C ASP A 191 -4.19 -7.28 22.35
N ARG A 192 -5.43 -7.52 21.92
CA ARG A 192 -5.73 -8.05 20.58
C ARG A 192 -6.06 -6.94 19.58
N ILE A 193 -6.39 -5.74 20.07
CA ILE A 193 -6.76 -4.61 19.21
C ILE A 193 -5.55 -4.07 18.46
N SER A 194 -4.40 -3.92 19.11
CA SER A 194 -3.19 -3.39 18.50
C SER A 194 -2.67 -4.26 17.34
N PRO A 195 -2.52 -5.59 17.48
CA PRO A 195 -2.14 -6.43 16.35
C PRO A 195 -3.21 -6.45 15.25
N ALA A 196 -4.50 -6.44 15.59
CA ALA A 196 -5.57 -6.37 14.60
C ALA A 196 -5.52 -5.05 13.80
N LYS A 197 -5.32 -3.92 14.48
CA LYS A 197 -5.16 -2.59 13.88
C LYS A 197 -3.94 -2.55 12.96
N GLN A 198 -2.80 -3.12 13.37
CA GLN A 198 -1.61 -3.21 12.54
C GLN A 198 -1.86 -4.01 11.25
N VAL A 199 -2.57 -5.15 11.35
CA VAL A 199 -2.97 -5.96 10.18
C VAL A 199 -3.92 -5.17 9.27
N ALA A 200 -4.89 -4.47 9.85
CA ALA A 200 -5.83 -3.64 9.09
C ALA A 200 -5.11 -2.49 8.34
N LEU A 201 -4.17 -1.80 9.00
CA LEU A 201 -3.37 -0.71 8.42
C LEU A 201 -2.54 -1.22 7.23
N ALA A 202 -1.87 -2.35 7.43
CA ALA A 202 -1.08 -2.99 6.39
C ALA A 202 -1.95 -3.45 5.20
N LEU A 203 -3.07 -4.12 5.47
CA LEU A 203 -3.97 -4.61 4.42
C LEU A 203 -4.58 -3.44 3.63
N ALA A 204 -4.95 -2.36 4.30
CA ALA A 204 -5.43 -1.16 3.64
C ALA A 204 -4.36 -0.58 2.71
N GLU A 205 -3.12 -0.48 3.16
CA GLU A 205 -2.01 0.01 2.34
C GLU A 205 -1.71 -0.89 1.14
N LEU A 206 -1.79 -2.21 1.33
CA LEU A 206 -1.60 -3.18 0.27
C LEU A 206 -2.65 -3.01 -0.82
N ILE A 207 -3.93 -2.91 -0.45
CA ILE A 207 -5.04 -2.77 -1.39
C ILE A 207 -4.93 -1.43 -2.13
N ILE A 208 -4.75 -0.32 -1.41
CA ILE A 208 -4.67 1.03 -2.00
C ILE A 208 -3.53 1.12 -3.02
N ASN A 209 -2.36 0.56 -2.71
CA ASN A 209 -1.21 0.65 -3.61
C ASN A 209 -1.23 -0.37 -4.75
N LYS A 210 -1.69 -1.60 -4.48
CA LYS A 210 -1.68 -2.67 -5.49
C LYS A 210 -2.88 -2.57 -6.44
N TYR A 211 -4.03 -2.12 -5.93
CA TYR A 211 -5.29 -2.03 -6.67
C TYR A 211 -5.90 -0.62 -6.51
N PRO A 212 -5.26 0.43 -7.07
CA PRO A 212 -5.69 1.82 -6.87
C PRO A 212 -7.06 2.17 -7.47
N LYS A 213 -7.63 1.29 -8.29
CA LYS A 213 -8.97 1.42 -8.87
C LYS A 213 -10.05 0.69 -8.07
N ASP A 214 -9.67 -0.08 -7.05
CA ASP A 214 -10.61 -0.80 -6.19
C ASP A 214 -11.12 0.10 -5.06
N GLU A 215 -12.34 -0.19 -4.59
CA GLU A 215 -12.91 0.49 -3.44
C GLU A 215 -12.59 -0.26 -2.14
N LEU A 216 -12.19 0.47 -1.10
CA LEU A 216 -11.99 -0.06 0.24
C LEU A 216 -12.86 0.70 1.24
N HIS A 217 -13.63 -0.03 2.03
CA HIS A 217 -14.45 0.51 3.12
C HIS A 217 -14.07 -0.14 4.45
N LEU A 218 -13.91 0.69 5.48
CA LEU A 218 -13.64 0.25 6.84
C LEU A 218 -14.90 0.39 7.69
N VAL A 219 -15.28 -0.68 8.39
CA VAL A 219 -16.39 -0.71 9.34
C VAL A 219 -15.86 -1.19 10.68
N LEU A 220 -16.00 -0.36 11.70
CA LEU A 220 -15.77 -0.77 13.08
C LEU A 220 -17.04 -1.42 13.62
N PHE A 221 -16.92 -2.50 14.36
CA PHE A 221 -18.07 -3.14 15.00
C PHE A 221 -17.81 -3.53 16.46
N GLY A 222 -18.81 -3.28 17.30
CA GLY A 222 -18.87 -3.67 18.71
C GLY A 222 -20.33 -3.87 19.10
N ASP A 223 -20.87 -2.98 19.94
CA ASP A 223 -22.33 -2.93 20.20
C ASP A 223 -23.11 -2.43 18.97
N ASP A 224 -22.52 -1.49 18.23
CA ASP A 224 -23.01 -0.95 16.96
C ASP A 224 -21.96 -1.12 15.85
N ALA A 225 -22.37 -0.97 14.59
CA ALA A 225 -21.47 -0.96 13.44
C ALA A 225 -21.42 0.43 12.79
N LYS A 226 -20.23 0.97 12.57
CA LYS A 226 -20.02 2.31 12.01
C LYS A 226 -18.96 2.30 10.93
N ARG A 227 -19.29 2.87 9.77
CA ARG A 227 -18.30 3.17 8.73
C ARG A 227 -17.39 4.31 9.19
N VAL A 228 -16.09 4.12 9.04
CA VAL A 228 -15.07 5.13 9.33
C VAL A 228 -14.16 5.31 8.12
N ASN A 229 -13.36 6.38 8.11
CA ASN A 229 -12.37 6.58 7.07
C ASN A 229 -11.11 5.77 7.39
N ILE A 230 -10.31 5.49 6.36
CA ILE A 230 -9.06 4.71 6.53
C ILE A 230 -8.04 5.53 7.32
N GLU A 231 -8.10 6.85 7.20
CA GLU A 231 -7.31 7.82 7.95
C GLU A 231 -7.56 7.75 9.46
N ASP A 232 -8.76 7.31 9.87
CA ASP A 232 -9.14 7.19 11.28
C ASP A 232 -8.57 5.91 11.93
N LEU A 233 -8.11 4.94 11.12
CA LEU A 233 -7.69 3.62 11.58
C LEU A 233 -6.58 3.63 12.65
N PRO A 234 -5.52 4.47 12.59
CA PRO A 234 -4.51 4.57 13.65
C PRO A 234 -5.10 4.93 15.03
N PHE A 235 -6.18 5.71 15.03
CA PHE A 235 -6.81 6.26 16.24
C PHE A 235 -7.87 5.33 16.86
N VAL A 236 -8.14 4.20 16.22
CA VAL A 236 -9.11 3.22 16.71
C VAL A 236 -8.65 2.62 18.04
N SER A 237 -9.56 2.58 19.01
CA SER A 237 -9.40 2.01 20.34
C SER A 237 -10.59 1.11 20.68
N VAL A 238 -10.48 0.35 21.78
CA VAL A 238 -11.56 -0.54 22.24
C VAL A 238 -12.62 0.23 23.01
N GLY A 239 -13.88 -0.11 22.76
CA GLY A 239 -15.04 0.51 23.36
C GLY A 239 -15.96 1.13 22.30
N PRO A 240 -17.27 1.24 22.59
CA PRO A 240 -18.23 1.88 21.68
C PRO A 240 -17.94 3.37 21.44
#